data_AF-A0A7S1A0N9-F1
#
_entry.id   AF-A0A7S1A0N9-F1
#
_cell.length_a   1.000
_cell.length_b   1.000
_cell.length_c   1.000
_cell.angle_alpha   90.00
_cell.angle_beta   90.00
_cell.angle_gamma   90.00
#
_symmetry.space_group_name_H-M   'P 1'
#
loop_
_entity.id
_entity.type
_entity.pdbx_description
1 polymer ?
#
loop_
_entity_poly.entity_id
_entity_poly.type
_entity_poly.pdbx_seq_one_letter_code
_entity_poly.pdbx_strand_id
1 'polypeptide(L)'
;VRATTALQQLLDFYFEPFTFQHNRFLLDLLARKVGPPGEVGPWVSEELMDFSFTMEDLKGLGRIASALAKLRKSPTEFLNEAEVFSRRKHVCQGSDGRLRLRDPPEVRSFVAASGASPDKVAAVARHLAAAQEQRGAAPTGIVSLLSCAVAGPLADQTPHGVQRRARLKRLLIVYRTDIVCLQGLDPAGAGSGLAATLSEEGYGFACAQGGGPAANAIFWDRARWECAGVVEQGSSLAVDLRPFEDSALTVRVACLTPRLPDQNGSGLELLWASQPSGRPLIVSADLTSLGGAEGACILDELAFLPSAMEEVLGEELAAPVPVAGEEGSAEEPAKWASTRLNKVHRPDAVFFEGLAPVVALSGHTEGYMATMVAEEVVQQFPAFRMPIVTAFDWRLTC
;
A
#
# COMPACT_ATOMS: atom_id res chain seq x y z
N VAL A 1 -11.52 -14.61 34.14
CA VAL A 1 -10.40 -13.66 34.22
C VAL A 1 -9.40 -13.83 33.07
N ARG A 2 -8.58 -14.89 32.99
CA ARG A 2 -7.56 -15.01 31.90
C ARG A 2 -8.13 -14.99 30.47
N ALA A 3 -9.18 -15.77 30.19
CA ALA A 3 -9.80 -15.79 28.85
C ALA A 3 -10.48 -14.46 28.50
N THR A 4 -11.10 -13.82 29.50
CA THR A 4 -11.68 -12.48 29.40
C THR A 4 -10.63 -11.45 28.99
N THR A 5 -9.51 -11.36 29.73
CA THR A 5 -8.40 -10.45 29.42
C THR A 5 -7.79 -10.73 28.04
N ALA A 6 -7.70 -12.00 27.63
CA ALA A 6 -7.21 -12.35 26.30
C ALA A 6 -8.16 -11.87 25.19
N LEU A 7 -9.48 -12.10 25.33
CA LEU A 7 -10.47 -11.62 24.35
C LEU A 7 -10.45 -10.09 24.23
N GLN A 8 -10.34 -9.42 25.38
CA GLN A 8 -10.21 -7.97 25.48
C GLN A 8 -9.00 -7.43 24.71
N GLN A 9 -7.82 -8.02 24.91
CA GLN A 9 -6.61 -7.66 24.16
C GLN A 9 -6.73 -7.94 22.67
N LEU A 10 -7.43 -9.02 22.28
CA LEU A 10 -7.68 -9.32 20.88
C LEU A 10 -8.60 -8.28 20.23
N LEU A 11 -9.65 -7.83 20.91
CA LEU A 11 -10.51 -6.77 20.39
C LEU A 11 -9.74 -5.47 20.21
N ASP A 12 -8.96 -5.05 21.21
CA ASP A 12 -8.14 -3.83 21.08
C ASP A 12 -7.12 -3.98 19.93
N PHE A 13 -6.54 -5.17 19.73
CA PHE A 13 -5.62 -5.43 18.61
C PHE A 13 -6.30 -5.43 17.24
N TYR A 14 -7.42 -6.14 17.07
CA TYR A 14 -8.09 -6.27 15.77
C TYR A 14 -8.77 -4.99 15.31
N PHE A 15 -9.21 -4.16 16.25
CA PHE A 15 -9.88 -2.89 15.97
C PHE A 15 -8.96 -1.67 16.13
N GLU A 16 -7.66 -1.86 16.38
CA GLU A 16 -6.66 -0.83 16.11
C GLU A 16 -6.75 -0.43 14.62
N PRO A 17 -6.78 0.87 14.26
CA PRO A 17 -7.03 1.32 12.87
C PRO A 17 -6.19 0.59 11.82
N PHE A 18 -4.88 0.46 12.07
CA PHE A 18 -3.98 -0.25 11.18
C PHE A 18 -4.39 -1.72 11.00
N THR A 19 -4.68 -2.44 12.08
CA THR A 19 -5.06 -3.85 11.98
C THR A 19 -6.42 -4.00 11.29
N PHE A 20 -7.37 -3.13 11.60
CA PHE A 20 -8.72 -3.14 11.02
C PHE A 20 -8.67 -3.01 9.50
N GLN A 21 -7.96 -2.00 9.00
CA GLN A 21 -7.82 -1.70 7.57
C GLN A 21 -7.10 -2.81 6.78
N HIS A 22 -6.30 -3.64 7.46
CA HIS A 22 -5.48 -4.68 6.84
C HIS A 22 -5.99 -6.10 7.15
N ASN A 23 -7.15 -6.21 7.81
CA ASN A 23 -7.75 -7.50 8.14
C ASN A 23 -8.91 -7.81 7.21
N ARG A 24 -8.69 -8.72 6.26
CA ARG A 24 -9.70 -9.16 5.30
C ARG A 24 -11.06 -9.47 5.91
N PHE A 25 -11.07 -10.24 6.98
CA PHE A 25 -12.33 -10.67 7.57
C PHE A 25 -13.15 -9.48 8.07
N LEU A 26 -12.49 -8.47 8.64
CA LEU A 26 -13.12 -7.24 9.08
C LEU A 26 -13.56 -6.38 7.89
N LEU A 27 -12.77 -6.31 6.81
CA LEU A 27 -13.18 -5.62 5.57
C LEU A 27 -14.39 -6.31 4.91
N ASP A 28 -14.42 -7.64 4.84
CA ASP A 28 -15.54 -8.42 4.31
C ASP A 28 -16.78 -8.30 5.23
N LEU A 29 -16.58 -8.17 6.54
CA LEU A 29 -17.66 -7.88 7.48
C LEU A 29 -18.20 -6.46 7.27
N LEU A 30 -17.32 -5.48 7.09
CA LEU A 30 -17.66 -4.09 6.81
C LEU A 30 -18.48 -4.00 5.53
N ALA A 31 -17.96 -4.52 4.41
CA ALA A 31 -18.64 -4.51 3.12
C ALA A 31 -20.01 -5.21 3.15
N ARG A 32 -20.18 -6.28 3.94
CA ARG A 32 -21.48 -6.96 4.10
C ARG A 32 -22.48 -6.18 4.94
N LYS A 33 -22.03 -5.36 5.90
CA LYS A 33 -22.90 -4.66 6.84
C LYS A 33 -23.23 -3.24 6.38
N VAL A 34 -22.25 -2.54 5.82
CA VAL A 34 -22.35 -1.14 5.37
C VAL A 34 -22.60 -1.07 3.86
N GLY A 35 -21.98 -1.97 3.09
CA GLY A 35 -21.95 -1.89 1.63
C GLY A 35 -20.62 -1.34 1.11
N PRO A 36 -20.49 -1.13 -0.21
CA PRO A 36 -19.37 -0.38 -0.77
C PRO A 36 -19.40 1.09 -0.29
N PRO A 37 -18.28 1.84 -0.39
CA PRO A 37 -18.28 3.28 -0.12
C PRO A 37 -19.29 4.02 -1.00
N GLY A 38 -19.85 5.13 -0.51
CA GLY A 38 -20.84 5.92 -1.25
C GLY A 38 -20.29 6.60 -2.50
N GLU A 39 -19.00 6.96 -2.47
CA GLU A 39 -18.27 7.57 -3.58
C GLU A 39 -17.00 6.75 -3.91
N VAL A 40 -16.36 7.08 -5.04
CA VAL A 40 -15.07 6.47 -5.41
C VAL A 40 -14.02 6.86 -4.38
N GLY A 41 -13.53 5.90 -3.58
CA GLY A 41 -12.53 6.20 -2.55
C GLY A 41 -12.61 5.27 -1.33
N PRO A 42 -12.05 5.71 -0.19
CA PRO A 42 -12.16 4.97 1.07
C PRO A 42 -13.60 5.02 1.63
N TRP A 43 -13.93 4.10 2.54
CA TRP A 43 -15.04 4.33 3.46
C TRP A 43 -14.68 5.47 4.40
N VAL A 44 -15.46 6.55 4.40
CA VAL A 44 -15.23 7.69 5.27
C VAL A 44 -15.75 7.42 6.68
N SER A 45 -15.18 8.08 7.68
CA SER A 45 -15.50 7.84 9.10
C SER A 45 -17.01 7.97 9.39
N GLU A 46 -17.69 8.90 8.73
CA GLU A 46 -19.13 9.15 8.83
C GLU A 46 -19.96 7.94 8.39
N GLU A 47 -19.56 7.27 7.30
CA GLU A 47 -20.23 6.05 6.82
C GLU A 47 -20.08 4.88 7.79
N LEU A 48 -19.03 4.93 8.62
CA LEU A 48 -18.70 3.88 9.59
C LEU A 48 -19.26 4.15 10.99
N MET A 49 -19.87 5.32 11.24
CA MET A 49 -20.46 5.65 12.55
C MET A 49 -21.56 4.66 12.95
N ASP A 50 -22.33 4.19 11.97
CA ASP A 50 -23.41 3.23 12.19
C ASP A 50 -22.97 1.76 12.05
N PHE A 51 -21.67 1.52 11.75
CA PHE A 51 -21.14 0.17 11.66
C PHE A 51 -21.22 -0.53 13.02
N SER A 52 -22.05 -1.57 13.06
CA SER A 52 -22.28 -2.36 14.27
C SER A 52 -22.25 -3.86 14.01
N PHE A 53 -21.66 -4.61 14.94
CA PHE A 53 -21.45 -6.04 14.83
C PHE A 53 -21.66 -6.75 16.17
N THR A 54 -21.85 -8.06 16.13
CA THR A 54 -22.01 -8.92 17.29
C THR A 54 -20.74 -9.75 17.53
N MET A 55 -20.62 -10.37 18.70
CA MET A 55 -19.54 -11.35 18.94
C MET A 55 -19.60 -12.55 17.99
N GLU A 56 -20.80 -12.90 17.53
CA GLU A 56 -21.01 -13.97 16.55
C GLU A 56 -20.41 -13.60 15.19
N ASP A 57 -20.59 -12.34 14.78
CA ASP A 57 -19.99 -11.80 13.55
C ASP A 57 -18.46 -11.86 13.59
N LEU A 58 -17.81 -12.00 14.75
CA LEU A 58 -16.35 -12.09 14.89
C LEU A 58 -15.79 -13.51 14.93
N LYS A 59 -16.63 -14.55 14.80
CA LYS A 59 -16.16 -15.95 14.83
C LYS A 59 -15.26 -16.34 13.67
N GLY A 60 -15.24 -15.58 12.57
CA GLY A 60 -14.26 -15.80 11.51
C GLY A 60 -12.83 -15.39 11.91
N LEU A 61 -12.66 -14.65 13.00
CA LEU A 61 -11.35 -14.37 13.58
C LEU A 61 -10.97 -15.51 14.52
N GLY A 62 -10.19 -16.48 14.04
CA GLY A 62 -9.91 -17.74 14.74
C GLY A 62 -9.40 -17.58 16.19
N ARG A 63 -8.62 -16.53 16.48
CA ARG A 63 -8.16 -16.23 17.85
C ARG A 63 -9.29 -15.75 18.76
N ILE A 64 -10.21 -14.94 18.24
CA ILE A 64 -11.42 -14.51 18.96
C ILE A 64 -12.35 -15.71 19.14
N ALA A 65 -12.61 -16.50 18.10
CA ALA A 65 -13.42 -17.71 18.20
C ALA A 65 -12.89 -18.68 19.28
N SER A 66 -11.57 -18.90 19.30
CA SER A 66 -10.90 -19.73 20.30
C SER A 66 -11.01 -19.14 21.72
N ALA A 67 -10.96 -17.81 21.86
CA ALA A 67 -11.15 -17.16 23.15
C ALA A 67 -12.61 -17.25 23.63
N LEU A 68 -13.58 -17.06 22.73
CA LEU A 68 -15.00 -17.20 22.99
C LEU A 68 -15.36 -18.63 23.41
N ALA A 69 -14.83 -19.65 22.74
CA ALA A 69 -15.07 -21.06 23.10
C ALA A 69 -14.56 -21.44 24.51
N LYS A 70 -13.56 -20.71 25.02
CA LYS A 70 -13.01 -20.90 26.38
C LYS A 70 -13.82 -20.17 27.45
N LEU A 71 -14.70 -19.25 27.06
CA LEU A 71 -15.63 -18.61 27.99
C LEU A 71 -16.77 -19.61 28.29
N ARG A 72 -16.89 -20.00 29.57
CA ARG A 72 -17.95 -20.92 30.04
C ARG A 72 -19.34 -20.27 30.11
N LYS A 73 -19.41 -18.94 30.00
CA LYS A 73 -20.66 -18.15 29.99
C LYS A 73 -21.13 -17.97 28.55
N SER A 74 -22.44 -17.76 28.35
CA SER A 74 -22.94 -17.36 27.03
C SER A 74 -22.34 -16.00 26.62
N PRO A 75 -22.06 -15.75 25.32
CA PRO A 75 -21.50 -14.48 24.85
C PRO A 75 -22.35 -13.26 25.26
N THR A 76 -23.67 -13.44 25.37
CA THR A 76 -24.64 -12.44 25.84
C THR A 76 -24.52 -12.13 27.33
N GLU A 77 -24.25 -13.12 28.19
CA GLU A 77 -24.00 -12.87 29.62
C GLU A 77 -22.70 -12.11 29.86
N PHE A 78 -21.72 -12.27 28.98
CA PHE A 78 -20.46 -11.53 29.01
C PHE A 78 -20.66 -10.05 28.63
N LEU A 79 -21.50 -9.79 27.64
CA LEU A 79 -21.85 -8.45 27.16
C LEU A 79 -22.64 -7.63 28.19
N ASN A 80 -23.31 -8.27 29.16
CA ASN A 80 -24.03 -7.56 30.22
C ASN A 80 -23.11 -7.02 31.34
N GLU A 81 -21.83 -7.40 31.36
CA GLU A 81 -20.82 -6.78 32.23
C GLU A 81 -20.35 -5.47 31.59
N ALA A 82 -21.20 -4.43 31.63
CA ALA A 82 -20.98 -3.12 30.98
C ALA A 82 -19.61 -2.46 31.28
N GLU A 83 -18.99 -2.80 32.42
CA GLU A 83 -17.63 -2.35 32.77
C GLU A 83 -16.52 -2.88 31.84
N VAL A 84 -16.73 -4.02 31.17
CA VAL A 84 -15.72 -4.67 30.33
C VAL A 84 -15.48 -3.92 29.01
N PHE A 85 -16.54 -3.29 28.48
CA PHE A 85 -16.52 -2.57 27.19
C PHE A 85 -16.43 -1.06 27.34
N SER A 86 -16.80 -0.49 28.50
CA SER A 86 -16.68 0.94 28.76
C SER A 86 -15.22 1.44 28.81
N ARG A 87 -14.24 0.56 29.06
CA ARG A 87 -12.80 0.88 29.11
C ARG A 87 -12.00 0.53 27.85
N ARG A 88 -12.64 0.12 26.77
CA ARG A 88 -11.98 -0.27 25.51
C ARG A 88 -11.50 0.94 24.73
N LYS A 89 -10.40 0.79 24.00
CA LYS A 89 -9.83 1.90 23.21
C LYS A 89 -10.60 2.16 21.93
N HIS A 90 -10.96 1.09 21.20
CA HIS A 90 -11.46 1.23 19.83
C HIS A 90 -12.92 0.81 19.64
N VAL A 91 -13.47 0.01 20.55
CA VAL A 91 -14.83 -0.54 20.44
C VAL A 91 -15.66 -0.14 21.66
N CYS A 92 -16.93 0.14 21.50
CA CYS A 92 -17.89 0.32 22.58
C CYS A 92 -19.11 -0.59 22.35
N GLN A 93 -19.94 -0.73 23.39
CA GLN A 93 -21.20 -1.45 23.29
C GLN A 93 -22.33 -0.43 23.21
N GLY A 94 -23.18 -0.56 22.19
CA GLY A 94 -24.40 0.22 22.04
C GLY A 94 -25.49 -0.23 23.01
N SER A 95 -26.54 0.59 23.15
CA SER A 95 -27.73 0.27 23.95
C SER A 95 -28.51 -0.94 23.41
N ASP A 96 -28.32 -1.28 22.13
CA ASP A 96 -28.84 -2.46 21.45
C ASP A 96 -28.02 -3.74 21.74
N GLY A 97 -26.99 -3.65 22.58
CA GLY A 97 -26.09 -4.75 22.92
C GLY A 97 -25.08 -5.09 21.83
N ARG A 98 -25.08 -4.39 20.69
CA ARG A 98 -24.12 -4.56 19.59
C ARG A 98 -22.83 -3.81 19.89
N LEU A 99 -21.74 -4.27 19.30
CA LEU A 99 -20.46 -3.58 19.34
C LEU A 99 -20.38 -2.56 18.21
N ARG A 100 -19.80 -1.39 18.48
CA ARG A 100 -19.58 -0.29 17.54
C ARG A 100 -18.16 0.25 17.69
N LEU A 101 -17.65 0.90 16.65
CA LEU A 101 -16.39 1.63 16.75
C LEU A 101 -16.60 2.89 17.60
N ARG A 102 -15.62 3.24 18.43
CA ARG A 102 -15.67 4.50 19.19
C ARG A 102 -15.36 5.69 18.30
N ASP A 103 -14.25 5.58 17.60
CA ASP A 103 -13.74 6.56 16.66
C ASP A 103 -13.48 5.79 15.35
N PRO A 104 -14.48 5.72 14.44
CA PRO A 104 -14.31 5.00 13.20
C PRO A 104 -13.16 5.60 12.38
N PRO A 105 -12.20 4.79 11.91
CA PRO A 105 -11.16 5.28 11.02
C PRO A 105 -11.68 5.38 9.58
N GLU A 106 -11.03 6.16 8.73
CA GLU A 106 -11.19 5.94 7.29
C GLU A 106 -10.63 4.56 6.91
N VAL A 107 -11.32 3.84 6.03
CA VAL A 107 -10.89 2.50 5.62
C VAL A 107 -10.67 2.48 4.12
N ARG A 108 -9.44 2.16 3.70
CA ARG A 108 -9.07 2.07 2.29
C ARG A 108 -9.87 0.99 1.59
N SER A 109 -10.20 1.24 0.33
CA SER A 109 -10.91 0.27 -0.52
C SER A 109 -10.18 0.10 -1.85
N PHE A 110 -10.35 -1.06 -2.48
CA PHE A 110 -9.91 -1.23 -3.86
C PHE A 110 -10.98 -0.63 -4.78
N VAL A 111 -10.58 0.40 -5.52
CA VAL A 111 -11.40 1.06 -6.53
C VAL A 111 -11.19 0.36 -7.87
N ALA A 112 -12.29 0.11 -8.58
CA ALA A 112 -12.27 -0.51 -9.90
C ALA A 112 -11.96 0.53 -10.99
N ALA A 113 -11.09 0.16 -11.93
CA ALA A 113 -10.85 0.94 -13.13
C ALA A 113 -12.10 0.98 -14.02
N SER A 114 -12.30 2.09 -14.73
CA SER A 114 -13.39 2.20 -15.72
C SER A 114 -13.23 1.12 -16.80
N GLY A 115 -14.27 0.32 -17.01
CA GLY A 115 -14.26 -0.78 -17.99
C GLY A 115 -13.70 -2.12 -17.48
N ALA A 116 -13.17 -2.20 -16.26
CA ALA A 116 -12.78 -3.47 -15.67
C ALA A 116 -14.02 -4.33 -15.34
N SER A 117 -14.02 -5.60 -15.74
CA SER A 117 -15.14 -6.50 -15.46
C SER A 117 -15.29 -6.75 -13.95
N PRO A 118 -16.51 -6.76 -13.37
CA PRO A 118 -16.74 -6.97 -11.94
C PRO A 118 -16.10 -8.26 -11.38
N ASP A 119 -16.12 -9.35 -12.17
CA ASP A 119 -15.53 -10.63 -11.75
C ASP A 119 -14.01 -10.55 -11.60
N LYS A 120 -13.32 -9.86 -12.51
CA LYS A 120 -11.88 -9.60 -12.41
C LYS A 120 -11.57 -8.72 -11.22
N VAL A 121 -12.29 -7.61 -11.04
CA VAL A 121 -12.13 -6.71 -9.88
C VAL A 121 -12.27 -7.51 -8.58
N ALA A 122 -13.33 -8.30 -8.45
CA ALA A 122 -13.56 -9.13 -7.28
C ALA A 122 -12.47 -10.21 -7.10
N ALA A 123 -11.96 -10.81 -8.17
CA ALA A 123 -10.86 -11.78 -8.08
C ALA A 123 -9.56 -11.11 -7.63
N VAL A 124 -9.23 -9.94 -8.16
CA VAL A 124 -8.01 -9.18 -7.82
C VAL A 124 -8.09 -8.62 -6.41
N ALA A 125 -9.19 -7.96 -6.03
CA ALA A 125 -9.37 -7.47 -4.66
C ALA A 125 -9.29 -8.61 -3.64
N ARG A 126 -9.89 -9.77 -3.95
CA ARG A 126 -9.73 -10.97 -3.11
C ARG A 126 -8.30 -11.50 -3.09
N HIS A 127 -7.52 -11.36 -4.15
CA HIS A 127 -6.13 -11.78 -4.15
C HIS A 127 -5.28 -10.85 -3.27
N LEU A 128 -5.40 -9.53 -3.48
CA LEU A 128 -4.60 -8.51 -2.81
C LEU A 128 -4.96 -8.31 -1.34
N ALA A 129 -6.22 -8.48 -0.97
CA ALA A 129 -6.68 -8.36 0.42
C ALA A 129 -6.52 -9.65 1.24
N ALA A 130 -6.08 -10.77 0.66
CA ALA A 130 -6.02 -12.06 1.36
C ALA A 130 -4.91 -12.13 2.42
N ALA A 131 -5.29 -12.31 3.68
CA ALA A 131 -4.37 -12.86 4.68
C ALA A 131 -3.90 -14.26 4.24
N GLN A 132 -2.68 -14.63 4.65
CA GLN A 132 -1.95 -15.83 4.23
C GLN A 132 -2.76 -17.14 4.25
N GLU A 133 -3.75 -17.27 5.13
CA GLU A 133 -4.56 -18.47 5.33
C GLU A 133 -5.75 -18.64 4.36
N GLN A 134 -6.17 -17.57 3.67
CA GLN A 134 -7.31 -17.60 2.73
C GLN A 134 -6.88 -17.33 1.28
N ARG A 135 -5.61 -17.62 0.98
CA ARG A 135 -5.00 -17.33 -0.32
C ARG A 135 -5.72 -18.06 -1.46
N GLY A 136 -6.30 -17.27 -2.37
CA GLY A 136 -6.60 -17.70 -3.74
C GLY A 136 -5.36 -17.55 -4.62
N ALA A 137 -5.32 -18.28 -5.74
CA ALA A 137 -4.33 -18.04 -6.78
C ALA A 137 -4.49 -16.62 -7.34
N ALA A 138 -3.38 -15.98 -7.70
CA ALA A 138 -3.44 -14.72 -8.41
C ALA A 138 -4.18 -14.90 -9.74
N PRO A 139 -5.08 -13.97 -10.13
CA PRO A 139 -5.82 -14.14 -11.37
C PRO A 139 -4.90 -14.18 -12.58
N THR A 140 -5.17 -15.13 -13.48
CA THR A 140 -4.41 -15.30 -14.73
C THR A 140 -4.57 -14.06 -15.61
N GLY A 141 -3.48 -13.58 -16.21
CA GLY A 141 -3.45 -12.35 -17.00
C GLY A 141 -3.30 -11.06 -16.19
N ILE A 142 -3.23 -11.15 -14.85
CA ILE A 142 -3.11 -9.98 -13.97
C ILE A 142 -1.74 -9.89 -13.33
N VAL A 143 -1.14 -8.70 -13.41
CA VAL A 143 0.05 -8.28 -12.66
C VAL A 143 -0.36 -7.25 -11.62
N SER A 144 0.08 -7.46 -10.39
CA SER A 144 -0.12 -6.52 -9.29
C SER A 144 1.19 -5.95 -8.79
N LEU A 145 1.18 -4.67 -8.43
CA LEU A 145 2.37 -3.95 -8.01
C LEU A 145 2.11 -3.22 -6.70
N LEU A 146 3.11 -3.27 -5.81
CA LEU A 146 3.24 -2.39 -4.65
C LEU A 146 4.42 -1.45 -4.87
N SER A 147 4.21 -0.15 -4.75
CA SER A 147 5.27 0.88 -4.72
C SER A 147 5.36 1.50 -3.32
N CYS A 148 6.56 1.63 -2.78
CA CYS A 148 6.76 2.28 -1.48
C CYS A 148 8.19 2.83 -1.32
N ALA A 149 8.30 4.12 -1.03
CA ALA A 149 9.55 4.71 -0.58
C ALA A 149 9.87 4.30 0.87
N VAL A 150 11.06 3.73 1.09
CA VAL A 150 11.45 3.12 2.39
C VAL A 150 12.67 3.77 3.05
N ALA A 151 13.37 4.68 2.37
CA ALA A 151 14.61 5.29 2.87
C ALA A 151 14.49 5.91 4.26
N GLY A 152 13.56 6.86 4.44
CA GLY A 152 13.40 7.61 5.70
C GLY A 152 13.16 6.69 6.91
N PRO A 153 12.19 5.77 6.84
CA PRO A 153 11.95 4.84 7.93
C PRO A 153 13.05 3.83 8.23
N LEU A 154 13.83 3.43 7.22
CA LEU A 154 14.98 2.55 7.43
C LEU A 154 16.14 3.30 8.10
N ALA A 155 16.28 4.60 7.84
CA ALA A 155 17.29 5.45 8.45
C ALA A 155 17.04 5.77 9.94
N ASP A 156 15.80 5.73 10.41
CA ASP A 156 15.45 6.08 11.79
C ASP A 156 15.86 5.00 12.81
N GLN A 157 16.89 5.25 13.61
CA GLN A 157 17.38 4.31 14.63
C GLN A 157 16.70 4.45 16.01
N THR A 158 15.73 5.36 16.17
CA THR A 158 15.01 5.53 17.44
C THR A 158 14.12 4.34 17.76
N PRO A 159 13.62 4.19 19.01
CA PRO A 159 12.61 3.18 19.34
C PRO A 159 11.35 3.27 18.48
N HIS A 160 10.96 4.49 18.11
CA HIS A 160 9.90 4.72 17.13
C HIS A 160 10.27 4.13 15.77
N GLY A 161 11.50 4.35 15.29
CA GLY A 161 12.05 3.74 14.08
C GLY A 161 12.00 2.22 14.04
N VAL A 162 12.26 1.55 15.17
CA VAL A 162 12.12 0.09 15.27
C VAL A 162 10.67 -0.36 15.07
N GLN A 163 9.72 0.31 15.74
CA GLN A 163 8.29 0.02 15.57
C GLN A 163 7.83 0.30 14.14
N ARG A 164 8.33 1.39 13.56
CA ARG A 164 8.12 1.77 12.18
C ARG A 164 8.55 0.64 11.25
N ARG A 165 9.80 0.20 11.30
CA ARG A 165 10.31 -0.89 10.45
C ARG A 165 9.50 -2.19 10.59
N ALA A 166 9.09 -2.51 11.82
CA ALA A 166 8.24 -3.68 12.06
C ALA A 166 6.85 -3.54 11.37
N ARG A 167 6.27 -2.34 11.37
CA ARG A 167 5.01 -2.05 10.65
C ARG A 167 5.19 -2.09 9.14
N LEU A 168 6.27 -1.53 8.59
CA LEU A 168 6.59 -1.64 7.16
C LEU A 168 6.71 -3.09 6.72
N LYS A 169 7.47 -3.89 7.47
CA LYS A 169 7.61 -5.32 7.21
C LYS A 169 6.23 -6.00 7.17
N ARG A 170 5.35 -5.68 8.13
CA ARG A 170 3.97 -6.21 8.13
C ARG A 170 3.17 -5.73 6.93
N LEU A 171 3.28 -4.47 6.56
CA LEU A 171 2.54 -3.89 5.44
C LEU A 171 2.93 -4.55 4.10
N LEU A 172 4.23 -4.82 3.91
CA LEU A 172 4.74 -5.47 2.70
C LEU A 172 4.38 -6.97 2.61
N ILE A 173 4.09 -7.63 3.73
CA ILE A 173 3.59 -9.02 3.73
C ILE A 173 2.05 -9.10 3.74
N VAL A 174 1.37 -8.01 4.09
CA VAL A 174 -0.09 -7.94 4.09
C VAL A 174 -0.60 -7.92 2.66
N TYR A 175 -0.09 -7.01 1.84
CA TYR A 175 -0.40 -6.97 0.42
C TYR A 175 0.52 -7.92 -0.31
N ARG A 176 -0.02 -9.05 -0.77
CA ARG A 176 0.75 -9.98 -1.60
C ARG A 176 0.58 -9.58 -3.07
N THR A 177 1.42 -8.66 -3.51
CA THR A 177 1.50 -8.28 -4.92
C THR A 177 2.47 -9.17 -5.68
N ASP A 178 2.36 -9.20 -7.01
CA ASP A 178 3.32 -9.91 -7.84
C ASP A 178 4.69 -9.26 -7.82
N ILE A 179 4.68 -7.93 -7.71
CA ILE A 179 5.85 -7.08 -7.83
C ILE A 179 5.85 -6.10 -6.67
N VAL A 180 7.01 -5.91 -6.05
CA VAL A 180 7.22 -4.91 -5.01
C VAL A 180 8.40 -4.03 -5.40
N CYS A 181 8.13 -2.76 -5.63
CA CYS A 181 9.11 -1.72 -5.92
C CYS A 181 9.38 -0.92 -4.64
N LEU A 182 10.62 -0.98 -4.15
CA LEU A 182 11.06 -0.25 -2.96
C LEU A 182 12.10 0.80 -3.33
N GLN A 183 11.75 2.07 -3.14
CA GLN A 183 12.65 3.19 -3.39
C GLN A 183 13.52 3.50 -2.16
N GLY A 184 14.83 3.52 -2.37
CA GLY A 184 15.83 3.81 -1.33
C GLY A 184 16.03 2.69 -0.30
N LEU A 185 15.97 1.43 -0.74
CA LEU A 185 16.36 0.26 0.03
C LEU A 185 17.90 0.07 0.01
N ASP A 186 18.46 -0.25 1.17
CA ASP A 186 19.82 -0.77 1.30
C ASP A 186 19.77 -2.27 1.65
N PRO A 187 19.86 -3.19 0.69
CA PRO A 187 19.74 -4.62 0.98
C PRO A 187 20.93 -5.18 1.78
N ALA A 188 22.07 -4.49 1.81
CA ALA A 188 23.26 -4.91 2.56
C ALA A 188 23.32 -4.31 3.97
N GLY A 189 22.69 -3.16 4.19
CA GLY A 189 22.62 -2.49 5.49
C GLY A 189 21.21 -2.51 6.09
N ALA A 190 20.61 -1.32 6.22
CA ALA A 190 19.38 -1.11 6.99
C ALA A 190 18.16 -1.88 6.47
N GLY A 191 18.15 -2.23 5.18
CA GLY A 191 17.11 -2.99 4.49
C GLY A 191 17.33 -4.51 4.44
N SER A 192 18.45 -5.02 4.93
CA SER A 192 18.78 -6.47 4.87
C SER A 192 17.70 -7.37 5.46
N GLY A 193 17.16 -7.02 6.62
CA GLY A 193 16.07 -7.76 7.25
C GLY A 193 14.78 -7.76 6.43
N LEU A 194 14.53 -6.70 5.65
CA LEU A 194 13.36 -6.61 4.78
C LEU A 194 13.53 -7.46 3.51
N ALA A 195 14.69 -7.36 2.86
CA ALA A 195 15.02 -8.18 1.70
C ALA A 195 14.99 -9.68 2.02
N ALA A 196 15.55 -10.07 3.18
CA ALA A 196 15.48 -11.44 3.68
C ALA A 196 14.03 -11.91 3.90
N THR A 197 13.20 -11.08 4.52
CA THR A 197 11.77 -11.39 4.75
C THR A 197 11.04 -11.65 3.44
N LEU A 198 11.17 -10.77 2.45
CA LEU A 198 10.49 -10.94 1.16
C LEU A 198 11.02 -12.18 0.43
N SER A 199 12.32 -12.46 0.53
CA SER A 199 12.92 -13.66 -0.06
C SER A 199 12.38 -14.95 0.58
N GLU A 200 12.21 -14.96 1.91
CA GLU A 200 11.57 -16.05 2.67
C GLU A 200 10.10 -16.25 2.28
N GLU A 201 9.39 -15.17 1.96
CA GLU A 201 8.01 -15.20 1.43
C GLU A 201 7.93 -15.63 -0.05
N GLY A 202 9.05 -15.99 -0.67
CA GLY A 202 9.10 -16.55 -2.02
C GLY A 202 9.50 -15.56 -3.12
N TYR A 203 9.78 -14.30 -2.78
CA TYR A 203 10.19 -13.32 -3.78
C TYR A 203 11.64 -13.52 -4.24
N GLY A 204 11.89 -13.24 -5.52
CA GLY A 204 13.21 -12.97 -6.06
C GLY A 204 13.39 -11.45 -6.08
N PHE A 205 14.62 -10.97 -6.17
CA PHE A 205 14.84 -9.52 -6.25
C PHE A 205 16.11 -9.14 -7.00
N ALA A 206 16.10 -7.90 -7.48
CA ALA A 206 17.26 -7.17 -7.97
C ALA A 206 17.31 -5.82 -7.26
N CYS A 207 18.51 -5.25 -7.12
CA CYS A 207 18.73 -3.95 -6.53
C CYS A 207 19.77 -3.20 -7.36
N ALA A 208 19.51 -1.93 -7.65
CA ALA A 208 20.50 -1.10 -8.33
C ALA A 208 21.76 -0.95 -7.48
N GLN A 209 22.92 -1.05 -8.09
CA GLN A 209 24.21 -0.78 -7.45
C GLN A 209 24.55 0.70 -7.62
N GLY A 210 23.75 1.58 -7.02
CA GLY A 210 24.12 2.98 -6.91
C GLY A 210 25.32 3.13 -5.98
N GLY A 211 26.34 3.93 -6.33
CA GLY A 211 27.52 4.18 -5.48
C GLY A 211 27.25 4.87 -4.13
N GLY A 212 26.00 4.91 -3.67
CA GLY A 212 25.57 5.45 -2.39
C GLY A 212 24.77 4.43 -1.56
N PRO A 213 24.45 4.76 -0.30
CA PRO A 213 23.87 3.83 0.66
C PRO A 213 22.38 3.52 0.45
N ALA A 214 21.70 4.12 -0.52
CA ALA A 214 20.27 3.89 -0.78
C ALA A 214 20.05 3.71 -2.29
N ALA A 215 19.48 2.58 -2.67
CA ALA A 215 19.20 2.22 -4.05
C ALA A 215 17.78 1.70 -4.22
N ASN A 216 17.32 1.57 -5.46
CA ASN A 216 16.00 1.02 -5.72
C ASN A 216 16.07 -0.50 -5.86
N ALA A 217 15.08 -1.18 -5.30
CA ALA A 217 14.95 -2.62 -5.41
C ALA A 217 13.59 -2.99 -6.02
N ILE A 218 13.60 -4.05 -6.82
CA ILE A 218 12.40 -4.66 -7.38
C ILE A 218 12.40 -6.12 -6.96
N PHE A 219 11.32 -6.52 -6.27
CA PHE A 219 11.04 -7.90 -5.89
C PHE A 219 9.92 -8.44 -6.77
N TRP A 220 9.95 -9.73 -7.09
CA TRP A 220 8.90 -10.41 -7.85
C TRP A 220 8.57 -11.80 -7.28
N ASP A 221 7.31 -12.24 -7.35
CA ASP A 221 6.91 -13.58 -6.90
C ASP A 221 7.50 -14.67 -7.84
N ARG A 222 8.48 -15.43 -7.33
CA ARG A 222 9.16 -16.50 -8.10
C ARG A 222 8.27 -17.67 -8.49
N ALA A 223 7.07 -17.78 -7.90
CA ALA A 223 6.11 -18.80 -8.31
C ALA A 223 5.35 -18.41 -9.58
N ARG A 224 5.38 -17.13 -9.97
CA ARG A 224 4.65 -16.61 -11.14
C ARG A 224 5.56 -16.05 -12.23
N TRP A 225 6.72 -15.53 -11.84
CA TRP A 225 7.56 -14.74 -12.74
C TRP A 225 9.00 -15.25 -12.81
N GLU A 226 9.52 -15.27 -14.03
CA GLU A 226 10.92 -15.43 -14.35
C GLU A 226 11.54 -14.05 -14.65
N CYS A 227 12.72 -13.77 -14.09
CA CYS A 227 13.48 -12.58 -14.45
C CYS A 227 14.32 -12.87 -15.71
N ALA A 228 14.02 -12.15 -16.77
CA ALA A 228 14.65 -12.28 -18.08
C ALA A 228 15.83 -11.33 -18.29
N GLY A 229 15.86 -10.22 -17.55
CA GLY A 229 16.87 -9.18 -17.72
C GLY A 229 16.80 -8.15 -16.61
N VAL A 230 17.94 -7.52 -16.35
CA VAL A 230 18.09 -6.43 -15.38
C VAL A 230 18.89 -5.32 -16.04
N VAL A 231 18.41 -4.09 -15.93
CA VAL A 231 19.07 -2.88 -16.42
C VAL A 231 19.18 -1.91 -15.26
N GLU A 232 20.39 -1.43 -15.01
CA GLU A 232 20.68 -0.50 -13.92
C GLU A 232 21.14 0.83 -14.47
N GLN A 233 20.66 1.93 -13.88
CA GLN A 233 21.12 3.28 -14.19
C GLN A 233 21.17 4.13 -12.91
N GLY A 234 22.35 4.23 -12.32
CA GLY A 234 22.54 4.93 -11.06
C GLY A 234 21.78 4.25 -9.92
N SER A 235 20.87 4.97 -9.26
CA SER A 235 19.96 4.40 -8.25
C SER A 235 18.70 3.77 -8.84
N SER A 236 18.44 3.96 -10.14
CA SER A 236 17.28 3.43 -10.84
C SER A 236 17.53 2.01 -11.36
N LEU A 237 16.45 1.22 -11.40
CA LEU A 237 16.48 -0.18 -11.77
C LEU A 237 15.32 -0.47 -12.71
N ALA A 238 15.54 -1.26 -13.76
CA ALA A 238 14.49 -1.90 -14.53
C ALA A 238 14.73 -3.41 -14.59
N VAL A 239 13.65 -4.18 -14.47
CA VAL A 239 13.66 -5.65 -14.62
C VAL A 239 12.67 -6.05 -15.70
N ASP A 240 13.07 -7.00 -16.53
CA ASP A 240 12.19 -7.64 -17.50
C ASP A 240 11.66 -8.94 -16.90
N LEU A 241 10.35 -9.03 -16.69
CA LEU A 241 9.68 -10.17 -16.07
C LEU A 241 8.83 -10.92 -17.09
N ARG A 242 8.95 -12.25 -17.12
CA ARG A 242 8.12 -13.13 -17.95
C ARG A 242 7.21 -13.97 -17.05
N PRO A 243 5.89 -13.95 -17.26
CA PRO A 243 5.00 -14.80 -16.48
C PRO A 243 5.13 -16.25 -16.98
N PHE A 244 5.10 -17.23 -16.07
CA PHE A 244 5.13 -18.65 -16.48
C PHE A 244 3.90 -19.09 -17.28
N GLU A 245 2.79 -18.38 -17.13
CA GLU A 245 1.56 -18.62 -17.89
C GLU A 245 1.65 -18.15 -19.36
N ASP A 246 2.60 -17.27 -19.69
CA ASP A 246 2.83 -16.79 -21.06
C ASP A 246 4.30 -16.38 -21.24
N SER A 247 5.13 -17.32 -21.69
CA SER A 247 6.58 -17.10 -21.87
C SER A 247 6.94 -16.20 -23.06
N ALA A 248 5.99 -15.89 -23.94
CA ALA A 248 6.19 -14.96 -25.05
C ALA A 248 6.04 -13.50 -24.58
N LEU A 249 5.32 -13.27 -23.48
CA LEU A 249 5.16 -11.95 -22.89
C LEU A 249 6.40 -11.56 -22.08
N THR A 250 6.75 -10.28 -22.13
CA THR A 250 7.71 -9.67 -21.20
C THR A 250 7.16 -8.34 -20.72
N VAL A 251 6.98 -8.20 -19.42
CA VAL A 251 6.59 -6.95 -18.75
C VAL A 251 7.84 -6.32 -18.18
N ARG A 252 8.14 -5.08 -18.57
CA ARG A 252 9.22 -4.33 -17.92
C ARG A 252 8.67 -3.59 -16.72
N VAL A 253 9.36 -3.69 -15.60
CA VAL A 253 9.08 -2.87 -14.43
C VAL A 253 10.30 -2.04 -14.09
N ALA A 254 10.11 -0.73 -13.99
CA ALA A 254 11.12 0.21 -13.56
C ALA A 254 10.80 0.74 -12.15
N CYS A 255 11.83 0.91 -11.33
CA CYS A 255 11.77 1.50 -10.00
C CYS A 255 12.74 2.67 -9.96
N LEU A 256 12.21 3.88 -9.85
CA LEU A 256 12.91 5.14 -10.04
C LEU A 256 12.93 5.97 -8.76
N THR A 257 14.09 6.55 -8.48
CA THR A 257 14.27 7.64 -7.52
C THR A 257 15.12 8.65 -8.26
N PRO A 258 14.50 9.36 -9.22
CA PRO A 258 15.24 10.25 -10.09
C PRO A 258 15.96 11.30 -9.26
N ARG A 259 17.27 11.41 -9.51
CA ARG A 259 18.09 12.51 -9.03
C ARG A 259 18.22 13.53 -10.14
N LEU A 260 18.42 14.79 -9.78
CA LEU A 260 18.75 15.81 -10.78
C LEU A 260 19.96 15.32 -11.59
N PRO A 261 19.87 15.29 -12.92
CA PRO A 261 20.99 14.83 -13.73
C PRO A 261 22.17 15.76 -13.49
N ASP A 262 23.32 15.20 -13.14
CA ASP A 262 24.59 15.94 -13.23
C ASP A 262 24.76 16.40 -14.69
N GLN A 263 25.54 17.45 -14.96
CA GLN A 263 25.67 18.07 -16.31
C GLN A 263 26.02 17.10 -17.47
N ASN A 264 26.39 15.85 -17.16
CA ASN A 264 26.73 14.78 -18.11
C ASN A 264 25.82 13.54 -18.01
N GLY A 265 24.72 13.58 -17.24
CA GLY A 265 23.83 12.44 -17.05
C GLY A 265 23.03 12.13 -18.32
N SER A 266 23.03 10.88 -18.75
CA SER A 266 22.00 10.37 -19.65
C SER A 266 20.66 10.36 -18.91
N GLY A 267 19.59 10.80 -19.58
CA GLY A 267 18.21 10.73 -19.07
C GLY A 267 17.75 9.30 -18.80
N LEU A 268 16.47 9.08 -18.50
CA LEU A 268 15.93 7.72 -18.22
C LEU A 268 15.91 6.83 -19.47
N GLU A 269 16.27 7.37 -20.64
CA GLU A 269 16.35 6.67 -21.92
C GLU A 269 16.98 5.28 -21.84
N LEU A 270 18.06 5.05 -21.06
CA LEU A 270 18.68 3.72 -20.99
C LEU A 270 17.77 2.64 -20.38
N LEU A 271 16.85 3.03 -19.50
CA LEU A 271 15.84 2.13 -18.92
C LEU A 271 14.78 1.75 -19.95
N TRP A 272 14.59 2.57 -21.00
CA TRP A 272 13.58 2.37 -22.04
C TRP A 272 14.16 1.83 -23.36
N ALA A 273 15.40 2.21 -23.70
CA ALA A 273 15.99 2.08 -25.05
C ALA A 273 16.11 0.65 -25.57
N SER A 274 16.05 -0.34 -24.69
CA SER A 274 16.08 -1.77 -25.05
C SER A 274 14.69 -2.39 -25.28
N GLN A 275 13.60 -1.62 -25.17
CA GLN A 275 12.25 -2.11 -25.43
C GLN A 275 11.80 -1.88 -26.88
N PRO A 276 11.36 -2.94 -27.58
CA PRO A 276 10.51 -2.78 -28.77
C PRO A 276 9.26 -1.99 -28.41
N SER A 277 8.84 -1.11 -29.31
CA SER A 277 7.60 -0.33 -29.18
C SER A 277 6.40 -1.23 -28.86
N GLY A 278 5.56 -0.81 -27.89
CA GLY A 278 4.31 -1.48 -27.53
C GLY A 278 4.45 -2.65 -26.55
N ARG A 279 5.59 -2.80 -25.87
CA ARG A 279 5.72 -3.77 -24.78
C ARG A 279 5.12 -3.21 -23.48
N PRO A 280 4.52 -4.07 -22.64
CA PRO A 280 4.03 -3.65 -21.34
C PRO A 280 5.14 -3.07 -20.45
N LEU A 281 4.89 -1.89 -19.90
CA LEU A 281 5.77 -1.18 -18.99
C LEU A 281 5.00 -0.76 -17.74
N ILE A 282 5.63 -0.91 -16.58
CA ILE A 282 5.18 -0.29 -15.32
C ILE A 282 6.33 0.51 -14.73
N VAL A 283 6.10 1.75 -14.38
CA VAL A 283 7.10 2.64 -13.78
C VAL A 283 6.65 3.06 -12.40
N SER A 284 7.41 2.65 -11.40
CA SER A 284 7.20 3.01 -10.01
C SER A 284 8.24 4.06 -9.63
N ALA A 285 7.81 5.28 -9.28
CA ALA A 285 8.73 6.40 -9.06
C ALA A 285 8.49 7.10 -7.72
N ASP A 286 9.56 7.36 -6.99
CA ASP A 286 9.60 8.36 -5.91
C ASP A 286 10.05 9.71 -6.49
N LEU A 287 9.11 10.62 -6.71
CA LEU A 287 9.39 11.94 -7.29
C LEU A 287 9.59 13.03 -6.22
N THR A 288 9.77 12.66 -4.95
CA THR A 288 9.82 13.63 -3.85
C THR A 288 10.98 14.61 -3.94
N SER A 289 12.12 14.15 -4.44
CA SER A 289 13.30 15.01 -4.61
C SER A 289 13.23 15.88 -5.86
N LEU A 290 12.19 15.75 -6.69
CA LEU A 290 12.06 16.55 -7.90
C LEU A 290 11.37 17.87 -7.61
N GLY A 291 12.05 18.94 -7.99
CA GLY A 291 11.55 20.31 -8.01
C GLY A 291 12.48 21.16 -8.87
N GLY A 292 12.04 22.36 -9.24
CA GLY A 292 12.85 23.25 -10.08
C GLY A 292 12.89 22.84 -11.56
N ALA A 293 13.64 23.60 -12.35
CA ALA A 293 13.73 23.43 -13.81
C ALA A 293 14.40 22.10 -14.20
N GLU A 294 15.29 21.60 -13.35
CA GLU A 294 16.02 20.35 -13.55
C GLU A 294 15.12 19.13 -13.35
N GLY A 295 14.08 19.21 -12.50
CA GLY A 295 13.06 18.17 -12.39
C GLY A 295 12.17 18.06 -13.64
N ALA A 296 12.01 19.14 -14.41
CA ALA A 296 11.12 19.18 -15.56
C ALA A 296 11.55 18.20 -16.67
N CYS A 297 12.85 18.04 -16.91
CA CYS A 297 13.33 17.12 -17.96
C CYS A 297 12.98 15.65 -17.68
N ILE A 298 13.06 15.23 -16.41
CA ILE A 298 12.66 13.88 -16.00
C ILE A 298 11.14 13.72 -16.08
N LEU A 299 10.39 14.77 -15.71
CA LEU A 299 8.94 14.77 -15.84
C LEU A 299 8.51 14.70 -17.30
N ASP A 300 9.22 15.33 -18.23
CA ASP A 300 8.93 15.25 -19.66
C ASP A 300 9.08 13.80 -20.17
N GLU A 301 10.09 13.07 -19.72
CA GLU A 301 10.26 11.64 -20.08
C GLU A 301 9.12 10.76 -19.54
N LEU A 302 8.54 11.11 -18.39
CA LEU A 302 7.41 10.38 -17.79
C LEU A 302 6.04 10.90 -18.25
N ALA A 303 5.96 12.11 -18.80
CA ALA A 303 4.70 12.81 -19.08
C ALA A 303 3.80 12.11 -20.10
N PHE A 304 4.39 11.22 -20.92
CA PHE A 304 3.65 10.45 -21.91
C PHE A 304 3.00 9.19 -21.32
N LEU A 305 3.38 8.79 -20.11
CA LEU A 305 2.86 7.60 -19.46
C LEU A 305 1.62 7.97 -18.61
N PRO A 306 0.48 7.28 -18.80
CA PRO A 306 -0.67 7.44 -17.92
C PRO A 306 -0.35 7.02 -16.48
N SER A 307 -0.93 7.74 -15.52
CA SER A 307 -0.88 7.39 -14.09
C SER A 307 -1.98 6.40 -13.73
N ALA A 308 -1.62 5.31 -13.06
CA ALA A 308 -2.59 4.33 -12.58
C ALA A 308 -3.54 4.92 -11.52
N MET A 309 -3.10 5.91 -10.75
CA MET A 309 -3.95 6.53 -9.74
C MET A 309 -4.95 7.50 -10.38
N GLU A 310 -4.48 8.36 -11.27
CA GLU A 310 -5.37 9.29 -12.01
C GLU A 310 -6.41 8.52 -12.84
N GLU A 311 -6.01 7.46 -13.54
CA GLU A 311 -6.92 6.65 -14.38
C GLU A 311 -7.99 5.89 -13.57
N VAL A 312 -7.67 5.45 -12.35
CA VAL A 312 -8.59 4.62 -11.54
C VAL A 312 -9.36 5.43 -10.50
N LEU A 313 -8.71 6.37 -9.83
CA LEU A 313 -9.32 7.19 -8.78
C LEU A 313 -9.85 8.53 -9.31
N GLY A 314 -9.41 8.96 -10.50
CA GLY A 314 -9.68 10.31 -11.02
C GLY A 314 -8.73 11.38 -10.50
N GLU A 315 -7.81 11.02 -9.60
CA GLU A 315 -6.82 11.91 -9.01
C GLU A 315 -5.57 11.16 -8.53
N GLU A 316 -4.48 11.90 -8.35
CA GLU A 316 -3.25 11.38 -7.74
C GLU A 316 -3.38 11.25 -6.22
N LEU A 317 -2.62 10.31 -5.64
CA LEU A 317 -2.59 10.17 -4.19
C LEU A 317 -1.88 11.37 -3.54
N ALA A 318 -2.60 12.07 -2.66
CA ALA A 318 -1.99 13.01 -1.73
C ALA A 318 -1.52 12.26 -0.47
N ALA A 319 -0.25 12.44 -0.08
CA ALA A 319 0.26 11.99 1.22
C ALA A 319 0.67 13.21 2.06
N PRO A 320 0.31 13.27 3.36
CA PRO A 320 0.77 14.35 4.22
C PRO A 320 2.29 14.28 4.41
N VAL A 321 2.93 15.44 4.53
CA VAL A 321 4.31 15.55 4.98
C VAL A 321 4.29 15.84 6.48
N PRO A 322 4.80 14.95 7.35
CA PRO A 322 5.21 15.39 8.66
C PRO A 322 6.40 16.32 8.43
N VAL A 323 6.17 17.64 8.60
CA VAL A 323 7.26 18.62 8.69
C VAL A 323 8.07 18.19 9.90
N ALA A 324 9.22 17.57 9.68
CA ALA A 324 10.18 17.37 10.75
C ALA A 324 10.51 18.79 11.25
N GLY A 325 10.21 19.05 12.52
CA GLY A 325 10.33 20.37 13.15
C GLY A 325 11.77 20.86 13.28
N GLU A 326 12.46 21.04 12.16
CA GLU A 326 13.56 21.98 12.08
C GLU A 326 12.97 23.35 11.77
N GLU A 327 12.80 24.16 12.82
CA GLU A 327 12.63 25.60 12.68
C GLU A 327 13.84 26.16 11.88
N GLY A 328 13.75 26.19 10.55
CA GLY A 328 14.81 26.78 9.72
C GLY A 328 14.93 26.32 8.27
N SER A 329 14.38 25.17 7.87
CA SER A 329 14.45 24.70 6.47
C SER A 329 13.05 24.65 5.83
N ALA A 330 12.52 25.84 5.52
CA ALA A 330 11.36 25.98 4.66
C ALA A 330 11.75 25.68 3.20
N GLU A 331 11.94 24.40 2.86
CA GLU A 331 11.76 23.98 1.48
C GLU A 331 10.25 23.93 1.21
N GLU A 332 9.69 25.08 0.81
CA GLU A 332 8.34 25.11 0.27
C GLU A 332 8.30 24.21 -0.99
N PRO A 333 7.31 23.32 -1.11
CA PRO A 333 7.16 22.48 -2.29
C PRO A 333 6.94 23.36 -3.52
N ALA A 334 7.66 23.05 -4.60
CA ALA A 334 7.62 23.84 -5.81
C ALA A 334 6.21 23.78 -6.44
N LYS A 335 5.50 24.92 -6.44
CA LYS A 335 4.24 25.11 -7.15
C LYS A 335 4.53 25.37 -8.63
N TRP A 336 4.25 24.41 -9.49
CA TRP A 336 4.36 24.60 -10.94
C TRP A 336 2.96 24.86 -11.52
N ALA A 337 2.83 25.38 -12.74
CA ALA A 337 1.55 25.80 -13.32
C ALA A 337 1.18 25.08 -14.63
N SER A 338 2.06 24.27 -15.21
CA SER A 338 1.94 23.78 -16.58
C SER A 338 1.54 22.30 -16.77
N THR A 339 1.75 21.41 -15.80
CA THR A 339 1.33 20.00 -15.87
C THR A 339 0.36 19.71 -14.73
N ARG A 340 -0.78 19.04 -14.91
CA ARG A 340 -1.75 18.80 -13.80
C ARG A 340 -1.15 18.06 -12.58
N LEU A 341 0.09 17.59 -12.67
CA LEU A 341 1.01 17.14 -11.62
C LEU A 341 1.34 18.21 -10.54
N ASN A 342 0.98 19.48 -10.77
CA ASN A 342 1.27 20.64 -9.91
C ASN A 342 0.67 20.64 -8.50
N LYS A 343 -0.14 19.63 -8.15
CA LYS A 343 -0.77 19.54 -6.83
C LYS A 343 -0.15 18.47 -5.93
N VAL A 344 0.82 17.70 -6.41
CA VAL A 344 1.28 16.56 -5.63
C VAL A 344 2.38 17.00 -4.66
N HIS A 345 2.02 17.05 -3.38
CA HIS A 345 2.90 17.31 -2.24
C HIS A 345 3.88 16.15 -1.95
N ARG A 346 4.43 15.52 -3.02
CA ARG A 346 5.28 14.31 -3.14
C ARG A 346 4.58 13.16 -3.89
N PRO A 347 4.69 13.09 -5.24
CA PRO A 347 4.15 11.96 -5.98
C PRO A 347 5.10 10.78 -5.86
N ASP A 348 4.81 9.85 -4.95
CA ASP A 348 5.02 8.47 -5.34
C ASP A 348 4.00 8.21 -6.47
N ALA A 349 4.44 7.65 -7.59
CA ALA A 349 3.58 7.44 -8.75
C ALA A 349 3.81 6.06 -9.34
N VAL A 350 2.74 5.48 -9.88
CA VAL A 350 2.80 4.26 -10.68
C VAL A 350 2.24 4.59 -12.06
N PHE A 351 3.14 4.69 -13.03
CA PHE A 351 2.80 4.88 -14.43
C PHE A 351 2.79 3.54 -15.17
N PHE A 352 2.13 3.48 -16.32
CA PHE A 352 2.07 2.26 -17.12
C PHE A 352 1.98 2.54 -18.61
N GLU A 353 2.32 1.55 -19.43
CA GLU A 353 2.09 1.52 -20.89
C GLU A 353 1.79 0.08 -21.32
N GLY A 354 0.95 -0.10 -22.35
CA GLY A 354 0.66 -1.43 -22.90
C GLY A 354 -0.07 -2.37 -21.94
N LEU A 355 -0.77 -1.82 -20.95
CA LEU A 355 -1.49 -2.52 -19.88
C LEU A 355 -2.84 -1.85 -19.64
N ALA A 356 -3.85 -2.60 -19.21
CA ALA A 356 -5.13 -2.03 -18.76
C ALA A 356 -5.21 -2.03 -17.22
N PRO A 357 -5.44 -0.90 -16.55
CA PRO A 357 -5.64 -0.89 -15.10
C PRO A 357 -6.92 -1.68 -14.74
N VAL A 358 -6.90 -2.37 -13.60
CA VAL A 358 -8.04 -3.15 -13.10
C VAL A 358 -8.51 -2.61 -11.76
N VAL A 359 -7.59 -2.43 -10.82
CA VAL A 359 -7.87 -1.81 -9.53
C VAL A 359 -6.70 -0.97 -9.05
N ALA A 360 -7.01 0.03 -8.23
CA ALA A 360 -6.06 0.77 -7.43
C ALA A 360 -6.58 0.84 -5.99
N LEU A 361 -5.68 0.74 -5.02
CA LEU A 361 -6.02 0.89 -3.61
C LEU A 361 -6.14 2.38 -3.28
N SER A 362 -7.31 2.81 -2.84
CA SER A 362 -7.58 4.21 -2.52
C SER A 362 -6.62 4.75 -1.45
N GLY A 363 -6.40 6.06 -1.49
CA GLY A 363 -5.76 6.79 -0.40
C GLY A 363 -6.73 7.10 0.74
N HIS A 364 -6.27 7.96 1.63
CA HIS A 364 -7.12 8.70 2.56
C HIS A 364 -7.55 10.02 1.93
N THR A 365 -8.70 10.55 2.36
CA THR A 365 -9.16 11.85 1.85
C THR A 365 -8.33 13.00 2.42
N GLU A 366 -8.14 14.07 1.65
CA GLU A 366 -7.47 15.29 2.15
C GLU A 366 -8.16 15.82 3.41
N GLY A 367 -9.51 15.78 3.42
CA GLY A 367 -10.32 16.19 4.56
C GLY A 367 -9.99 15.41 5.82
N TYR A 368 -9.91 14.08 5.74
CA TYR A 368 -9.53 13.25 6.89
C TYR A 368 -8.12 13.51 7.35
N MET A 369 -7.15 13.57 6.42
CA MET A 369 -5.76 13.86 6.77
C MET A 369 -5.62 15.20 7.49
N ALA A 370 -6.43 16.20 7.14
CA ALA A 370 -6.46 17.51 7.80
C ALA A 370 -7.07 17.47 9.21
N THR A 371 -7.90 16.47 9.55
CA THR A 371 -8.48 16.33 10.90
C THR A 371 -7.52 15.71 11.91
N MET A 372 -6.45 15.07 11.44
CA MET A 372 -5.54 14.32 12.31
C MET A 372 -4.49 15.23 12.93
N VAL A 373 -4.30 15.11 14.24
CA VAL A 373 -3.15 15.77 14.90
C VAL A 373 -1.85 15.07 14.53
N ALA A 374 -0.72 15.79 14.55
CA ALA A 374 0.56 15.26 14.09
C ALA A 374 0.96 13.93 14.76
N GLU A 375 0.66 13.78 16.06
CA GLU A 375 0.89 12.54 16.79
C GLU A 375 0.04 11.37 16.26
N GLU A 376 -1.21 11.63 15.86
CA GLU A 376 -2.11 10.63 15.28
C GLU A 376 -1.72 10.29 13.86
N VAL A 377 -1.30 11.29 13.05
CA VAL A 377 -0.72 11.05 11.73
C VAL A 377 0.47 10.13 11.88
N VAL A 378 1.41 10.42 12.78
CA VAL A 378 2.58 9.55 13.03
C VAL A 378 2.20 8.18 13.62
N GLN A 379 1.07 8.06 14.32
CA GLN A 379 0.62 6.78 14.88
C GLN A 379 -0.10 5.90 13.86
N GLN A 380 -0.94 6.48 13.00
CA GLN A 380 -1.72 5.75 11.99
C GLN A 380 -0.96 5.60 10.66
N PHE A 381 -0.26 6.66 10.29
CA PHE A 381 0.70 6.77 9.19
C PHE A 381 2.08 7.03 9.80
N PRO A 382 2.66 6.03 10.51
CA PRO A 382 4.08 6.12 10.86
C PRO A 382 4.80 6.58 9.62
N ALA A 383 5.70 7.58 9.70
CA ALA A 383 6.11 8.46 8.58
C ALA A 383 6.66 7.82 7.27
N PHE A 384 6.41 6.54 7.02
CA PHE A 384 6.19 5.91 5.73
C PHE A 384 5.18 6.67 4.88
N ARG A 385 5.52 6.77 3.60
CA ARG A 385 4.52 7.03 2.56
C ARG A 385 3.63 5.81 2.43
N MET A 386 2.34 6.04 2.20
CA MET A 386 1.42 4.92 1.99
C MET A 386 1.85 4.15 0.75
N PRO A 387 1.84 2.81 0.81
CA PRO A 387 2.11 2.03 -0.38
C PRO A 387 1.03 2.29 -1.41
N ILE A 388 1.47 2.50 -2.65
CA ILE A 388 0.59 2.47 -3.81
C ILE A 388 0.43 1.01 -4.18
N VAL A 389 -0.81 0.54 -4.26
CA VAL A 389 -1.11 -0.84 -4.66
C VAL A 389 -2.03 -0.79 -5.85
N THR A 390 -1.59 -1.35 -6.97
CA THR A 390 -2.34 -1.36 -8.24
C THR A 390 -2.29 -2.74 -8.86
N ALA A 391 -3.22 -3.00 -9.78
CA ALA A 391 -3.18 -4.19 -10.61
C ALA A 391 -3.63 -3.88 -12.03
N PHE A 392 -3.03 -4.61 -12.97
CA PHE A 392 -3.20 -4.42 -14.39
C PHE A 392 -3.48 -5.75 -15.09
N ASP A 393 -4.31 -5.71 -16.12
CA ASP A 393 -4.50 -6.78 -17.07
C ASP A 393 -3.57 -6.57 -18.27
N TRP A 394 -2.64 -7.50 -18.47
CA TRP A 394 -1.68 -7.42 -19.57
C TRP A 394 -2.20 -8.03 -20.88
N ARG A 395 -3.39 -8.64 -20.86
CA ARG A 395 -4.03 -9.23 -22.05
C ARG A 395 -4.91 -8.23 -22.77
N LEU A 396 -5.35 -7.21 -22.05
CA LEU A 396 -6.07 -6.07 -22.58
C LEU A 396 -5.04 -4.97 -22.80
N THR A 397 -4.39 -4.98 -23.96
CA THR A 397 -3.59 -3.84 -24.38
C THR A 397 -4.54 -2.71 -24.78
N CYS A 398 -4.47 -1.58 -24.08
CA CYS A 398 -5.24 -0.37 -24.37
C CYS A 398 -4.82 0.29 -25.69
#